data_AF-A0A9D2TIH5-F1
#
_entry.id   AF-A0A9D2TIH5-F1
#
_cell.length_a   1.000
_cell.length_b   1.000
_cell.length_c   1.000
_cell.angle_alpha   90.00
_cell.angle_beta   90.00
_cell.angle_gamma   90.00
#
_symmetry.space_group_name_H-M   'P 1'
#
loop_
_entity.id
_entity.type
_entity.pdbx_description
1 polymer ?
#
loop_
_entity_poly.entity_id
_entity_poly.type
_entity_poly.pdbx_seq_one_letter_code
_entity_poly.pdbx_strand_id
1 'polypeptide(L)'
;MKAEKKRWTENFVLGIAVLVVALCAGVFGIGGSKASDFAEKPLNYYEQSMAADFTAREAAADTILTLAKSSGGDAALIADAQAGLEHSRAAQSPAERYRAGNEMKLAVELLYQSLAEDERDSKGSAAQMAWSEFTSRTAILSHSIPEYNALVQEVQSAADGFPGSLLLRTHLEEMR
;
A
#
# COMPACT_ATOMS: atom_id res chain seq x y z
N MET A 1 -24.93 -12.82 -0.24
CA MET A 1 -23.66 -13.30 -0.82
C MET A 1 -22.79 -12.12 -1.24
N LYS A 2 -22.07 -11.46 -0.32
CA LYS A 2 -21.12 -10.37 -0.65
C LYS A 2 -19.88 -10.32 0.28
N ALA A 3 -19.72 -11.29 1.20
CA ALA A 3 -18.66 -11.25 2.21
C ALA A 3 -17.43 -12.12 1.89
N GLU A 4 -17.49 -13.04 0.93
CA GLU A 4 -16.43 -14.05 0.75
C GLU A 4 -15.26 -13.62 -0.14
N LYS A 5 -15.46 -12.69 -1.09
CA LYS A 5 -14.37 -12.22 -1.96
C LYS A 5 -13.33 -11.35 -1.25
N LYS A 6 -13.69 -10.74 -0.12
CA LYS A 6 -12.82 -9.82 0.62
C LYS A 6 -11.68 -10.54 1.37
N ARG A 7 -11.82 -11.84 1.64
CA ARG A 7 -10.79 -12.64 2.33
C ARG A 7 -9.62 -13.04 1.43
N TRP A 8 -9.75 -13.04 0.10
CA TRP A 8 -8.85 -13.84 -0.75
C TRP A 8 -7.50 -13.20 -1.11
N THR A 9 -7.34 -11.89 -0.96
CA THR A 9 -6.12 -11.16 -1.41
C THR A 9 -5.21 -10.72 -0.27
N GLU A 10 -5.73 -10.38 0.90
CA GLU A 10 -4.91 -10.41 2.13
C GLU A 10 -4.29 -11.80 2.33
N ASN A 11 -5.03 -12.85 1.94
CA ASN A 11 -4.59 -14.24 1.92
C ASN A 11 -3.55 -14.59 0.85
N PHE A 12 -3.10 -13.71 -0.05
CA PHE A 12 -2.07 -14.09 -1.03
C PHE A 12 -0.66 -13.82 -0.50
N VAL A 13 -0.40 -12.66 0.09
CA VAL A 13 0.88 -12.37 0.76
C VAL A 13 0.97 -13.12 2.10
N LEU A 14 -0.11 -13.12 2.90
CA LEU A 14 -0.23 -14.03 4.04
C LEU A 14 -0.24 -15.50 3.60
N GLY A 15 -0.79 -15.81 2.42
CA GLY A 15 -0.79 -17.17 1.89
C GLY A 15 0.59 -17.64 1.51
N ILE A 16 1.38 -16.83 0.82
CA ILE A 16 2.78 -17.11 0.51
C ILE A 16 3.59 -17.21 1.81
N ALA A 17 3.39 -16.29 2.76
CA ALA A 17 4.08 -16.32 4.04
C ALA A 17 3.74 -17.57 4.87
N VAL A 18 2.46 -17.94 4.99
CA VAL A 18 1.99 -19.16 5.67
C VAL A 18 2.46 -20.41 4.94
N LEU A 19 2.50 -20.40 3.61
CA LEU A 19 2.97 -21.52 2.81
C LEU A 19 4.48 -21.71 2.94
N VAL A 20 5.26 -20.62 3.00
CA VAL A 20 6.70 -20.65 3.31
C VAL A 20 6.94 -21.15 4.74
N VAL A 21 6.15 -20.73 5.72
CA VAL A 21 6.21 -21.24 7.10
C VAL A 21 5.88 -22.74 7.16
N ALA A 22 4.83 -23.17 6.47
CA ALA A 22 4.41 -24.58 6.42
C ALA A 22 5.46 -25.47 5.73
N LEU A 23 6.09 -24.99 4.66
CA LEU A 23 7.15 -25.70 3.94
C LEU A 23 8.44 -25.78 4.77
N CYS A 24 8.85 -24.70 5.42
CA CYS A 24 10.02 -24.66 6.29
C CYS A 24 9.86 -25.53 7.55
N ALA A 25 8.65 -25.58 8.12
CA ALA A 25 8.35 -26.43 9.27
C ALA A 25 8.21 -27.92 8.92
N GLY A 26 7.79 -28.24 7.68
CA GLY A 26 7.47 -29.61 7.27
C GLY A 26 8.65 -30.46 6.79
N VAL A 27 9.66 -29.89 6.14
CA VAL A 27 10.63 -30.70 5.35
C VAL A 27 12.08 -30.69 5.89
N PHE A 28 12.51 -29.70 6.68
CA PHE A 28 13.94 -29.60 7.04
C PHE A 28 14.31 -29.33 8.51
N GLY A 29 13.36 -29.33 9.46
CA GLY A 29 13.73 -29.15 10.87
C GLY A 29 14.41 -27.80 11.18
N ILE A 30 14.23 -26.80 10.31
CA ILE A 30 14.39 -25.40 10.69
C ILE A 30 13.27 -25.17 11.70
N GLY A 31 13.63 -25.11 13.00
CA GLY A 31 12.65 -24.99 14.08
C GLY A 31 11.62 -23.92 13.74
N GLY A 32 10.34 -24.26 13.84
CA GLY A 32 9.22 -23.46 13.30
C GLY A 32 9.22 -21.98 13.72
N SER A 33 9.89 -21.64 14.82
CA SER A 33 10.14 -20.27 15.25
C SER A 33 10.92 -19.43 14.24
N LYS A 34 11.97 -19.98 13.62
CA LYS A 34 12.76 -19.21 12.63
C LYS A 34 11.97 -18.95 11.35
N ALA A 35 11.09 -19.87 10.96
CA ALA A 35 10.26 -19.71 9.77
C ALA A 35 9.16 -18.67 9.98
N SER A 36 8.49 -18.67 11.14
CA SER A 36 7.51 -17.63 11.49
C SER A 36 8.14 -16.24 11.58
N ASP A 37 9.35 -16.13 12.14
CA ASP A 37 10.07 -14.86 12.25
C ASP A 37 10.34 -14.19 10.89
N PHE A 38 10.60 -14.98 9.83
CA PHE A 38 10.82 -14.45 8.48
C PHE A 38 9.55 -13.87 7.86
N ALA A 39 8.41 -14.55 8.06
CA ALA A 39 7.11 -14.10 7.57
C ALA A 39 6.57 -12.88 8.34
N GLU A 40 6.82 -12.82 9.65
CA GLU A 40 6.29 -11.77 10.53
C GLU A 40 7.00 -10.41 10.36
N LYS A 41 8.29 -10.40 10.01
CA LYS A 41 9.07 -9.16 9.84
C LYS A 41 8.47 -8.15 8.86
N PRO A 42 8.21 -8.49 7.58
CA PRO A 42 7.64 -7.54 6.63
C PRO A 42 6.22 -7.12 7.03
N LEU A 43 5.44 -8.02 7.65
CA LEU A 43 4.10 -7.70 8.13
C LEU A 43 4.14 -6.69 9.29
N ASN A 44 4.95 -6.95 10.31
CA ASN A 44 5.14 -6.07 11.45
C ASN A 44 5.69 -4.70 11.03
N TYR A 45 6.65 -4.68 10.10
CA TYR A 45 7.19 -3.43 9.57
C TYR A 45 6.10 -2.61 8.86
N TYR A 46 5.29 -3.25 8.02
CA TYR A 46 4.18 -2.57 7.36
C TYR A 46 3.17 -1.99 8.37
N GLU A 47 2.75 -2.79 9.35
CA GLU A 47 1.77 -2.37 10.36
C GLU A 47 2.27 -1.20 11.21
N GLN A 48 3.55 -1.22 11.60
CA GLN A 48 4.12 -0.21 12.50
C GLN A 48 4.60 1.05 11.79
N SER A 49 4.99 0.95 10.52
CA SER A 49 5.76 2.03 9.85
C SER A 49 5.16 2.52 8.54
N MET A 50 4.04 1.95 8.07
CA MET A 50 3.48 2.30 6.75
C MET A 50 1.96 2.38 6.71
N ALA A 51 1.25 1.47 7.38
CA ALA A 51 -0.20 1.33 7.25
C ALA A 51 -0.94 2.62 7.65
N ALA A 52 -0.52 3.25 8.75
CA ALA A 52 -1.04 4.52 9.22
C ALA A 52 -0.74 5.65 8.23
N ASP A 53 0.48 5.71 7.69
CA ASP A 53 0.89 6.77 6.77
C ASP A 53 0.15 6.71 5.43
N PHE A 54 -0.08 5.50 4.90
CA PHE A 54 -0.92 5.34 3.72
C PHE A 54 -2.36 5.84 3.96
N THR A 55 -2.93 5.49 5.10
CA THR A 55 -4.30 5.89 5.47
C THR A 55 -4.39 7.39 5.66
N ALA A 56 -3.42 8.01 6.34
CA ALA A 56 -3.35 9.45 6.54
C ALA A 56 -3.18 10.20 5.21
N ARG A 57 -2.32 9.71 4.31
CA ARG A 57 -2.16 10.27 2.96
C ARG A 57 -3.48 10.25 2.17
N GLU A 58 -4.18 9.13 2.19
CA GLU A 58 -5.46 8.97 1.49
C GLU A 58 -6.57 9.84 2.10
N ALA A 59 -6.61 9.99 3.43
CA ALA A 59 -7.54 10.88 4.11
C ALA A 59 -7.27 12.37 3.78
N ALA A 60 -6.00 12.74 3.67
CA ALA A 60 -5.59 14.08 3.26
C ALA A 60 -6.01 14.38 1.81
N ALA A 61 -5.79 13.44 0.89
CA ALA A 61 -6.27 13.56 -0.50
C ALA A 61 -7.81 13.67 -0.58
N ASP A 62 -8.54 12.87 0.21
CA ASP A 62 -10.01 12.90 0.30
C ASP A 62 -10.53 14.26 0.82
N THR A 63 -9.80 14.88 1.76
CA THR A 63 -10.11 16.22 2.26
C THR A 63 -10.00 17.27 1.15
N ILE A 64 -8.88 17.28 0.41
CA ILE A 64 -8.69 18.19 -0.73
C ILE A 64 -9.78 17.98 -1.79
N LEU A 65 -10.11 16.72 -2.08
CA LEU A 65 -11.19 16.36 -3.00
C LEU A 65 -12.55 16.92 -2.56
N THR A 66 -12.87 16.79 -1.27
CA THR A 66 -14.13 17.27 -0.69
C THR A 66 -14.24 18.79 -0.76
N LEU A 67 -13.16 19.50 -0.44
CA LEU A 67 -13.09 20.96 -0.53
C LEU A 67 -13.34 21.43 -1.97
N ALA A 68 -12.61 20.85 -2.94
CA ALA A 68 -12.78 21.19 -4.35
C ALA A 68 -14.20 20.91 -4.87
N LYS A 69 -14.83 19.80 -4.45
CA LYS A 69 -16.23 19.51 -4.78
C LYS A 69 -17.19 20.55 -4.20
N SER A 70 -16.94 21.01 -2.98
CA SER A 70 -17.81 21.98 -2.30
C SER A 70 -17.74 23.38 -2.88
N SER A 71 -16.59 23.77 -3.44
CA SER A 71 -16.37 25.07 -4.08
C SER A 71 -16.72 25.10 -5.57
N GLY A 72 -17.17 23.97 -6.14
CA GLY A 72 -17.50 23.87 -7.56
C GLY A 72 -16.27 23.83 -8.47
N GLY A 73 -15.17 23.25 -7.98
CA GLY A 73 -13.92 23.10 -8.70
C GLY A 73 -14.02 22.30 -9.99
N ASP A 74 -12.93 22.28 -10.75
CA ASP A 74 -12.87 21.65 -12.08
C ASP A 74 -13.22 20.15 -12.03
N ALA A 75 -14.22 19.76 -12.82
CA ALA A 75 -14.75 18.40 -12.81
C ALA A 75 -13.74 17.35 -13.29
N ALA A 76 -12.84 17.70 -14.21
CA ALA A 76 -11.82 16.79 -14.71
C ALA A 76 -10.74 16.57 -13.64
N LEU A 77 -10.27 17.63 -12.99
CA LEU A 77 -9.32 17.52 -11.88
C LEU A 77 -9.88 16.72 -10.71
N ILE A 78 -11.17 16.92 -10.38
CA ILE A 78 -11.86 16.14 -9.36
C ILE A 78 -11.93 14.66 -9.76
N ALA A 79 -12.26 14.35 -11.01
CA ALA A 79 -12.34 12.98 -11.50
C ALA A 79 -10.98 12.27 -11.45
N ASP A 80 -9.91 12.93 -11.89
CA ASP A 80 -8.55 12.38 -11.90
C ASP A 80 -8.04 12.10 -10.49
N ALA A 81 -8.23 13.05 -9.56
CA ALA A 81 -7.84 12.87 -8.17
C ALA A 81 -8.65 11.75 -7.49
N GLN A 82 -9.94 11.67 -7.77
CA GLN A 82 -10.79 10.61 -7.25
C GLN A 82 -10.36 9.23 -7.79
N ALA A 83 -10.08 9.12 -9.08
CA ALA A 83 -9.62 7.87 -9.70
C ALA A 83 -8.28 7.42 -9.10
N GLY A 84 -7.34 8.35 -8.88
CA GLY A 84 -6.06 8.05 -8.21
C GLY A 84 -6.26 7.56 -6.77
N LEU A 85 -7.19 8.17 -6.03
CA LEU A 85 -7.50 7.77 -4.67
C LEU A 85 -8.16 6.39 -4.59
N GLU A 86 -9.08 6.11 -5.49
CA GLU A 86 -9.71 4.79 -5.64
C GLU A 86 -8.68 3.72 -6.02
N HIS A 87 -7.76 4.02 -6.94
CA HIS A 87 -6.66 3.12 -7.29
C HIS A 87 -5.76 2.82 -6.10
N SER A 88 -5.38 3.84 -5.31
CA SER A 88 -4.58 3.66 -4.08
C SER A 88 -5.31 2.75 -3.08
N ARG A 89 -6.60 2.98 -2.84
CA ARG A 89 -7.42 2.19 -1.91
C ARG A 89 -7.69 0.76 -2.40
N ALA A 90 -7.70 0.54 -3.71
CA ALA A 90 -7.93 -0.76 -4.33
C ALA A 90 -6.65 -1.62 -4.45
N ALA A 91 -5.47 -1.02 -4.24
CA ALA A 91 -4.19 -1.71 -4.32
C ALA A 91 -4.11 -2.89 -3.34
N GLN A 92 -3.50 -3.98 -3.78
CA GLN A 92 -3.50 -5.26 -3.04
C GLN A 92 -2.19 -5.52 -2.29
N SER A 93 -1.19 -4.66 -2.49
CA SER A 93 0.08 -4.71 -1.78
C SER A 93 0.58 -3.31 -1.40
N PRO A 94 1.47 -3.19 -0.40
CA PRO A 94 2.08 -1.90 -0.06
C PRO A 94 2.83 -1.26 -1.23
N ALA A 95 3.48 -2.07 -2.08
CA ALA A 95 4.16 -1.59 -3.28
C ALA A 95 3.19 -1.03 -4.32
N GLU A 96 2.07 -1.72 -4.59
CA GLU A 96 1.03 -1.21 -5.47
C GLU A 96 0.38 0.06 -4.92
N ARG A 97 0.10 0.10 -3.62
CA ARG A 97 -0.50 1.27 -2.94
C ARG A 97 0.42 2.48 -2.98
N TYR A 98 1.73 2.24 -2.87
CA TYR A 98 2.74 3.28 -3.06
C TYR A 98 2.78 3.79 -4.49
N ARG A 99 2.85 2.90 -5.49
CA ARG A 99 2.84 3.25 -6.92
C ARG A 99 1.60 4.07 -7.26
N ALA A 100 0.42 3.56 -6.90
CA ALA A 100 -0.87 4.21 -7.13
C ALA A 100 -0.93 5.61 -6.50
N GLY A 101 -0.43 5.75 -5.26
CA GLY A 101 -0.40 7.08 -4.63
C GLY A 101 0.63 8.04 -5.22
N ASN A 102 1.73 7.54 -5.82
CA ASN A 102 2.66 8.37 -6.58
C ASN A 102 2.04 8.85 -7.89
N GLU A 103 1.26 8.00 -8.56
CA GLU A 103 0.47 8.38 -9.74
C GLU A 103 -0.61 9.42 -9.38
N MET A 104 -1.28 9.25 -8.23
CA MET A 104 -2.27 10.19 -7.70
C MET A 104 -1.67 11.57 -7.34
N LYS A 105 -0.37 11.65 -7.01
CA LYS A 105 0.27 12.87 -6.48
C LYS A 105 0.03 14.09 -7.36
N LEU A 106 0.23 13.95 -8.67
CA LEU A 106 0.05 15.05 -9.61
C LEU A 106 -1.41 15.51 -9.67
N ALA A 107 -2.36 14.57 -9.66
CA ALA A 107 -3.78 14.92 -9.71
C ALA A 107 -4.22 15.67 -8.44
N VAL A 108 -3.78 15.23 -7.26
CA VAL A 108 -4.06 15.92 -5.98
C VAL A 108 -3.37 17.29 -5.92
N GLU A 109 -2.15 17.40 -6.46
CA GLU A 109 -1.43 18.67 -6.54
C GLU A 109 -2.16 19.70 -7.41
N LEU A 110 -2.58 19.30 -8.62
CA LEU A 110 -3.35 20.16 -9.52
C LEU A 110 -4.69 20.55 -8.91
N LEU A 111 -5.37 19.60 -8.25
CA LEU A 111 -6.62 19.88 -7.57
C LEU A 111 -6.45 20.87 -6.40
N TYR A 112 -5.42 20.69 -5.58
CA TYR A 112 -5.07 21.64 -4.52
C TYR A 112 -4.78 23.04 -5.07
N GLN A 113 -4.01 23.13 -6.16
CA GLN A 113 -3.70 24.40 -6.80
C GLN A 113 -4.93 25.10 -7.39
N SER A 114 -5.97 24.33 -7.77
CA SER A 114 -7.22 24.86 -8.31
C SER A 114 -8.16 25.48 -7.26
N LEU A 115 -7.92 25.23 -5.97
CA LEU A 115 -8.67 25.85 -4.88
C LEU A 115 -8.47 27.36 -4.87
N ALA A 116 -9.48 28.09 -4.37
CA ALA A 116 -9.39 29.53 -4.20
C ALA A 116 -8.23 29.88 -3.25
N GLU A 117 -7.52 30.98 -3.52
CA GLU A 117 -6.30 31.36 -2.79
C GLU A 117 -6.55 31.55 -1.29
N ASP A 118 -7.70 32.11 -0.91
CA ASP A 118 -8.11 32.30 0.48
C ASP A 118 -8.40 30.98 1.20
N GLU A 119 -8.85 29.95 0.49
CA GLU A 119 -9.03 28.60 1.02
C GLU A 119 -7.70 27.84 1.10
N ARG A 120 -6.88 27.95 0.05
CA ARG A 120 -5.62 27.24 -0.14
C ARG A 120 -4.51 27.74 0.78
N ASP A 121 -4.30 29.05 0.83
CA ASP A 121 -3.10 29.66 1.42
C ASP A 121 -3.34 30.29 2.79
N SER A 122 -4.59 30.32 3.26
CA SER A 122 -4.91 30.76 4.62
C SER A 122 -4.26 29.84 5.65
N LYS A 123 -3.50 30.44 6.57
CA LYS A 123 -2.73 29.72 7.57
C LYS A 123 -3.65 28.90 8.49
N GLY A 124 -3.44 27.59 8.51
CA GLY A 124 -4.24 26.65 9.29
C GLY A 124 -5.57 26.28 8.62
N SER A 125 -5.76 26.61 7.34
CA SER A 125 -6.94 26.15 6.60
C SER A 125 -6.94 24.64 6.45
N ALA A 126 -8.13 24.07 6.25
CA ALA A 126 -8.29 22.64 6.00
C ALA A 126 -7.50 22.20 4.76
N ALA A 127 -7.49 23.01 3.69
CA ALA A 127 -6.73 22.74 2.48
C ALA A 127 -5.23 22.71 2.75
N GLN A 128 -4.69 23.73 3.44
CA GLN A 128 -3.26 23.81 3.73
C GLN A 128 -2.80 22.65 4.60
N MET A 129 -3.56 22.31 5.66
CA MET A 129 -3.24 21.20 6.55
C MET A 129 -3.30 19.86 5.81
N ALA A 130 -4.32 19.64 4.99
CA ALA A 130 -4.45 18.44 4.18
C ALA A 130 -3.29 18.32 3.17
N TRP A 131 -2.90 19.40 2.50
CA TRP A 131 -1.78 19.38 1.57
C TRP A 131 -0.44 19.08 2.27
N SER A 132 -0.21 19.69 3.43
CA SER A 132 0.99 19.44 4.24
C SER A 132 1.05 17.99 4.71
N GLU A 133 -0.07 17.44 5.17
CA GLU A 133 -0.16 16.03 5.57
C GLU A 133 0.06 15.10 4.37
N PHE A 134 -0.58 15.38 3.23
CA PHE A 134 -0.45 14.58 2.01
C PHE A 134 1.00 14.48 1.53
N THR A 135 1.69 15.62 1.45
CA THR A 135 3.09 15.70 1.02
C THR A 135 4.03 15.06 2.03
N SER A 136 3.81 15.30 3.32
CA SER A 136 4.57 14.70 4.42
C SER A 136 4.50 13.17 4.40
N ARG A 137 3.29 12.60 4.33
CA ARG A 137 3.11 11.14 4.28
C ARG A 137 3.67 10.52 3.02
N THR A 138 3.60 11.23 1.88
CA THR A 138 4.24 10.79 0.64
C THR A 138 5.76 10.70 0.80
N ALA A 139 6.38 11.68 1.47
CA ALA A 139 7.81 11.67 1.77
C ALA A 139 8.19 10.58 2.78
N ILE A 140 7.41 10.36 3.83
CA ILE A 140 7.67 9.25 4.78
C ILE A 140 7.64 7.91 4.04
N LEU A 141 6.58 7.66 3.27
CA LEU A 141 6.42 6.41 2.52
C LEU A 141 7.52 6.15 1.49
N SER A 142 8.13 7.20 0.89
CA SER A 142 9.26 7.01 -0.03
C SER A 142 10.50 6.45 0.65
N HIS A 143 10.64 6.65 1.96
CA HIS A 143 11.73 6.08 2.74
C HIS A 143 11.39 4.67 3.26
N SER A 144 10.13 4.41 3.64
CA SER A 144 9.72 3.11 4.18
C SER A 144 9.61 1.99 3.13
N ILE A 145 9.26 2.34 1.87
CA ILE A 145 9.06 1.33 0.81
C ILE A 145 10.32 0.53 0.45
N PRO A 146 11.51 1.15 0.29
CA PRO A 146 12.75 0.40 0.06
C PRO A 146 13.05 -0.64 1.14
N GLU A 147 12.85 -0.29 2.42
CA GLU A 147 13.08 -1.19 3.55
C GLU A 147 12.09 -2.35 3.56
N TYR A 148 10.80 -2.06 3.35
CA TYR A 148 9.77 -3.10 3.21
C TYR A 148 10.09 -4.06 2.05
N ASN A 149 10.49 -3.54 0.89
CA ASN A 149 10.84 -4.35 -0.27
C ASN A 149 12.07 -5.24 -0.03
N ALA A 150 13.06 -4.75 0.72
CA ALA A 150 14.22 -5.55 1.12
C ALA A 150 13.79 -6.74 2.00
N LEU A 151 12.91 -6.52 2.99
CA LEU A 151 12.38 -7.59 3.83
C LEU A 151 11.58 -8.62 3.02
N VAL A 152 10.76 -8.17 2.06
CA VAL A 152 10.03 -9.07 1.16
C VAL A 152 11.00 -9.89 0.29
N GLN A 153 12.08 -9.27 -0.21
CA GLN A 153 13.08 -9.96 -1.02
C GLN A 153 13.87 -11.00 -0.22
N GLU A 154 14.16 -10.74 1.06
CA GLU A 154 14.76 -11.74 1.96
C GLU A 154 13.87 -12.98 2.10
N VAL A 155 12.56 -12.79 2.30
CA VAL A 155 11.59 -13.89 2.38
C VAL A 155 11.52 -14.66 1.05
N GLN A 156 11.50 -13.96 -0.07
CA GLN A 156 11.47 -14.60 -1.40
C GLN A 156 12.74 -15.40 -1.68
N SER A 157 13.91 -14.84 -1.36
CA SER A 157 15.20 -15.51 -1.56
C SER A 157 15.31 -16.78 -0.71
N ALA A 158 14.81 -16.73 0.53
CA ALA A 158 14.74 -17.91 1.40
C ALA A 158 13.79 -18.98 0.85
N ALA A 159 12.67 -18.57 0.24
CA ALA A 159 11.73 -19.50 -0.39
C ALA A 159 12.30 -20.12 -1.68
N ASP A 160 12.95 -19.34 -2.55
CA ASP A 160 13.55 -19.84 -3.79
C ASP A 160 14.72 -20.80 -3.51
N GLY A 161 15.50 -20.57 -2.45
CA GLY A 161 16.57 -21.46 -2.00
C GLY A 161 16.10 -22.82 -1.44
N PHE A 162 14.79 -23.02 -1.31
CA PHE A 162 14.22 -24.27 -0.80
C PHE A 162 14.09 -25.33 -1.92
N PRO A 163 14.64 -26.55 -1.76
CA PRO A 163 14.60 -27.57 -2.83
C PRO A 163 13.21 -27.95 -3.33
N GLY A 164 12.15 -27.73 -2.53
CA GLY A 164 10.75 -27.96 -2.90
C GLY A 164 10.06 -26.80 -3.65
N SER A 165 10.72 -25.65 -3.82
CA SER A 165 10.15 -24.47 -4.50
C SER A 165 9.86 -24.70 -5.97
N LEU A 166 10.62 -25.60 -6.62
CA LEU A 166 10.42 -26.04 -8.00
C LEU A 166 9.06 -26.73 -8.20
N LEU A 167 8.62 -27.57 -7.24
CA LEU A 167 7.33 -28.26 -7.31
C LEU A 167 6.15 -27.28 -7.18
N LEU A 168 6.31 -26.27 -6.33
CA LEU A 168 5.33 -25.22 -6.15
C LEU A 168 5.22 -24.30 -7.37
N ARG A 169 6.35 -23.98 -8.02
CA ARG A 169 6.39 -23.20 -9.26
C ARG A 169 5.65 -23.90 -10.39
N THR A 170 5.89 -25.20 -10.59
CA THR A 170 5.16 -25.99 -11.61
C THR A 170 3.65 -26.05 -11.34
N HIS A 171 3.22 -26.17 -10.08
CA HIS A 171 1.79 -26.21 -9.77
C HIS A 171 1.09 -24.85 -9.88
N LEU A 172 1.80 -23.75 -9.66
CA LEU A 172 1.26 -22.40 -9.87
C LEU A 172 1.16 -22.04 -11.36
N GLU A 173 2.06 -22.55 -12.21
CA GLU A 173 1.96 -22.39 -13.66
C GLU A 173 0.83 -23.22 -14.29
N GLU A 174 0.52 -24.40 -13.75
CA GLU A 174 -0.63 -25.23 -14.19
C GLU A 174 -2.00 -24.63 -13.83
N MET A 175 -2.06 -23.67 -12.90
CA MET A 175 -3.31 -23.03 -12.44
C MET A 175 -3.56 -21.64 -13.03
N ARG A 176 -2.75 -21.20 -14.01
CA ARG A 176 -2.96 -19.96 -14.78
C ARG A 176 -3.78 -20.22 -16.03
#